data_AF-A0A2V8KPQ3-F1
#
_entry.id   AF-A0A2V8KPQ3-F1
#
_cell.length_a   1.000
_cell.length_b   1.000
_cell.length_c   1.000
_cell.angle_alpha   90.00
_cell.angle_beta   90.00
_cell.angle_gamma   90.00
#
_symmetry.space_group_name_H-M   'P 1'
#
loop_
_entity.id
_entity.type
_entity.pdbx_description
1 polymer ?
#
loop_
_entity_poly.entity_id
_entity_poly.type
_entity_poly.pdbx_seq_one_letter_code
_entity_poly.pdbx_strand_id
1 'polypeptide(L)'
;MAVFDSRKWSVLSRLKVHLLRYRGRIAAGFICVLLTNLFLLAAPRVTGYAVDSLKESITRDKLAYYALAVIGLALCEGLFRFSMRRLIIGVSRDIEYELRNDLFQLLERLSPSFYQTNKTGDLMSRATNDLSNVRMLLGPGIMYTANTIVVTV
;
A
#
# COMPACT_ATOMS: atom_id res chain seq x y z
N MET A 1 27.86 -14.98 3.85
CA MET A 1 26.50 -14.60 3.41
C MET A 1 25.50 -15.12 4.45
N ALA A 2 25.40 -14.45 5.61
CA ALA A 2 24.63 -14.91 6.78
C ALA A 2 23.55 -13.88 7.13
N VAL A 3 22.55 -13.72 6.24
CA VAL A 3 21.62 -12.57 6.29
C VAL A 3 20.36 -12.84 7.13
N PHE A 4 20.08 -14.08 7.54
CA PHE A 4 18.81 -14.45 8.18
C PHE A 4 19.02 -15.25 9.48
N ASP A 5 19.08 -14.53 10.60
CA ASP A 5 19.04 -15.08 11.97
C ASP A 5 17.60 -15.44 12.39
N SER A 6 17.44 -16.59 13.04
CA SER A 6 16.21 -17.13 13.65
C SER A 6 15.43 -16.14 14.53
N ARG A 7 16.12 -15.19 15.18
CA ARG A 7 15.49 -14.13 16.00
C ARG A 7 14.58 -13.18 15.23
N LYS A 8 14.84 -12.93 13.94
CA LYS A 8 14.02 -11.98 13.14
C LYS A 8 12.62 -12.53 12.84
N TRP A 9 12.49 -13.85 12.71
CA TRP A 9 11.22 -14.52 12.43
C TRP A 9 10.22 -14.43 13.59
N SER A 10 10.69 -14.34 14.84
CA SER A 10 9.84 -14.19 16.02
C SER A 10 9.31 -12.75 16.19
N VAL A 11 10.02 -11.75 15.67
CA VAL A 11 9.56 -10.35 15.65
C VAL A 11 8.49 -10.16 14.57
N LEU A 12 8.72 -10.72 13.37
CA LEU A 12 7.74 -10.70 12.29
C LEU A 12 6.45 -11.45 12.65
N SER A 13 6.54 -12.53 13.44
CA SER A 13 5.33 -13.26 13.88
C SER A 13 4.44 -12.45 14.82
N ARG A 14 5.00 -11.50 15.60
CA ARG A 14 4.21 -10.57 16.42
C ARG A 14 3.45 -9.56 15.56
N LEU A 15 4.08 -9.06 14.50
CA LEU A 15 3.44 -8.17 13.52
C LEU A 15 2.31 -8.87 12.73
N LYS A 16 2.43 -10.18 12.50
CA LYS A 16 1.37 -10.96 11.82
C LYS A 16 0.02 -10.86 12.54
N VAL A 17 -0.01 -10.80 13.87
CA VAL A 17 -1.27 -10.66 14.62
C VAL A 17 -2.01 -9.37 14.25
N HIS A 18 -1.30 -8.24 14.20
CA HIS A 18 -1.88 -6.96 13.79
C HIS A 18 -2.33 -7.00 12.32
N LEU A 19 -1.55 -7.61 11.42
CA LEU A 19 -1.95 -7.76 10.01
C LEU A 19 -3.19 -8.66 9.82
N LEU A 20 -3.27 -9.77 10.55
CA LEU A 20 -4.39 -10.71 10.49
C LEU A 20 -5.70 -10.09 10.96
N ARG A 21 -5.64 -9.14 11.90
CA ARG A 21 -6.81 -8.34 12.33
C ARG A 21 -7.45 -7.58 11.15
N TYR A 22 -6.63 -7.11 10.20
CA TYR A 22 -7.08 -6.33 9.04
C TYR A 22 -7.13 -7.14 7.73
N ARG A 23 -7.11 -8.48 7.79
CA ARG A 23 -7.06 -9.37 6.61
C ARG A 23 -8.11 -9.08 5.54
N GLY A 24 -9.33 -8.72 5.94
CA GLY A 24 -10.41 -8.39 5.00
C GLY A 24 -10.14 -7.10 4.21
N ARG A 25 -9.66 -6.05 4.89
CA ARG A 25 -9.28 -4.78 4.24
C ARG A 25 -8.06 -4.97 3.33
N ILE A 26 -7.07 -5.74 3.78
CA ILE A 26 -5.89 -6.06 2.99
C ILE A 26 -6.27 -6.86 1.73
N ALA A 27 -7.09 -7.91 1.86
CA ALA A 27 -7.56 -8.69 0.72
C ALA A 27 -8.36 -7.86 -0.28
N ALA A 28 -9.29 -7.02 0.19
CA ALA A 28 -10.01 -6.06 -0.66
C ALA A 28 -9.05 -5.07 -1.34
N GLY A 29 -8.02 -4.62 -0.63
CA GLY A 29 -6.95 -3.78 -1.17
C GLY A 29 -6.16 -4.47 -2.28
N PHE A 30 -5.83 -5.75 -2.13
CA PHE A 30 -5.19 -6.56 -3.18
C PHE A 30 -6.05 -6.69 -4.42
N ILE A 31 -7.36 -6.93 -4.28
CA ILE A 31 -8.28 -6.94 -5.42
C ILE A 31 -8.28 -5.56 -6.11
N CYS A 32 -8.29 -4.47 -5.35
CA CYS A 32 -8.22 -3.12 -5.91
C CYS A 32 -6.89 -2.86 -6.64
N VAL A 33 -5.75 -3.44 -6.19
CA VAL A 33 -4.47 -3.39 -6.92
C VAL A 33 -4.63 -4.00 -8.32
N LEU A 34 -5.18 -5.20 -8.39
CA LEU A 34 -5.37 -5.92 -9.65
C LEU A 34 -6.24 -5.12 -10.61
N LEU A 35 -7.37 -4.61 -10.12
CA LEU A 35 -8.29 -3.81 -10.93
C LEU A 35 -7.64 -2.50 -11.39
N THR A 36 -6.93 -1.80 -10.51
CA THR A 36 -6.23 -0.55 -10.88
C THR A 36 -5.25 -0.79 -12.04
N ASN A 37 -4.44 -1.86 -11.97
CA ASN A 37 -3.50 -2.19 -13.02
C ASN A 37 -4.21 -2.65 -14.31
N LEU A 38 -5.31 -3.40 -14.20
CA LEU A 38 -6.11 -3.80 -15.35
C LEU A 38 -6.65 -2.59 -16.12
N PHE A 39 -7.24 -1.60 -15.44
CA PHE A 39 -7.74 -0.38 -16.08
C PHE A 39 -6.61 0.49 -16.62
N LEU A 40 -5.49 0.58 -15.89
CA LEU A 40 -4.29 1.30 -16.34
C LEU A 40 -3.74 0.72 -17.65
N LEU A 41 -3.73 -0.61 -17.81
CA LEU A 41 -3.28 -1.30 -19.02
C LEU A 41 -4.34 -1.33 -20.13
N ALA A 42 -5.63 -1.23 -19.78
CA ALA A 42 -6.72 -1.16 -20.76
C ALA A 42 -6.72 0.18 -21.51
N ALA A 43 -6.40 1.29 -20.83
CA ALA A 43 -6.37 2.62 -21.43
C ALA A 43 -5.51 2.71 -22.72
N PRO A 44 -4.22 2.33 -22.74
CA PRO A 44 -3.43 2.38 -23.97
C PRO A 44 -3.93 1.42 -25.06
N ARG A 45 -4.52 0.28 -24.72
CA ARG A 45 -5.13 -0.63 -25.70
C ARG A 45 -6.34 0.01 -26.38
N VAL A 46 -7.22 0.63 -25.61
CA VAL A 46 -8.39 1.36 -26.16
C VAL A 46 -7.95 2.54 -27.01
N THR A 47 -6.91 3.27 -26.60
CA THR A 47 -6.32 4.33 -27.43
C THR A 47 -5.74 3.77 -28.73
N GLY A 48 -5.10 2.60 -28.71
CA GLY A 48 -4.63 1.92 -29.92
C GLY A 48 -5.77 1.61 -30.90
N TYR A 49 -6.84 0.99 -30.41
CA TYR A 49 -8.04 0.72 -31.22
C TYR A 49 -8.70 1.99 -31.75
N ALA A 50 -8.69 3.08 -30.97
CA ALA A 50 -9.20 4.37 -31.39
C ALA A 50 -8.40 4.92 -32.57
N VAL A 51 -7.07 4.89 -32.48
CA VAL A 51 -6.17 5.34 -33.54
C VAL A 51 -6.39 4.54 -34.81
N ASP A 52 -6.45 3.21 -34.73
CA ASP A 52 -6.64 2.37 -35.91
C ASP A 52 -8.02 2.55 -36.55
N SER A 53 -9.08 2.65 -35.75
CA SER A 53 -10.44 2.85 -36.25
C SER A 53 -10.67 4.24 -36.87
N LEU A 54 -9.93 5.26 -36.41
CA LEU A 54 -10.02 6.62 -36.92
C LEU A 54 -9.21 6.84 -38.20
N LYS A 55 -8.21 5.98 -38.50
CA LYS A 55 -7.48 6.03 -39.77
C LYS A 55 -8.37 5.72 -40.97
N GLU A 56 -9.32 4.80 -40.82
CA GLU A 56 -10.22 4.39 -41.90
C GLU A 56 -11.32 5.42 -42.17
N SER A 57 -11.90 5.98 -41.11
CA SER A 57 -12.96 6.99 -41.21
C SER A 57 -13.11 7.78 -39.91
N ILE A 58 -12.93 9.09 -40.00
CA ILE A 58 -13.14 10.00 -38.87
C ILE A 58 -14.61 10.40 -38.84
N THR A 59 -15.37 9.78 -37.94
CA THR A 59 -16.75 10.17 -37.64
C THR A 59 -16.82 10.78 -36.24
N ARG A 60 -17.60 11.85 -36.07
CA ARG A 60 -17.79 12.52 -34.77
C ARG A 60 -18.24 11.54 -33.68
N ASP A 61 -19.11 10.60 -34.02
CA ASP A 61 -19.63 9.60 -33.09
C ASP A 61 -18.55 8.62 -32.60
N LYS A 62 -17.68 8.14 -33.52
CA LYS A 62 -16.53 7.30 -33.15
C LYS A 62 -15.57 8.05 -32.23
N LEU A 63 -15.26 9.30 -32.56
CA LEU A 63 -14.38 10.13 -31.73
C LEU A 63 -14.96 10.34 -30.32
N ALA A 64 -16.24 10.68 -30.23
CA ALA A 64 -16.93 10.86 -28.95
C ALA A 64 -16.96 9.55 -28.13
N TYR A 65 -17.22 8.41 -28.77
CA TYR A 65 -17.23 7.11 -28.13
C TYR A 65 -15.87 6.76 -27.50
N TYR A 66 -14.78 6.86 -28.26
CA TYR A 66 -13.44 6.56 -27.73
C TYR A 66 -12.99 7.56 -26.67
N ALA A 67 -13.31 8.85 -26.83
CA ALA A 67 -13.01 9.86 -25.82
C ALA A 67 -13.72 9.55 -24.49
N LEU A 68 -15.02 9.23 -24.53
CA LEU A 68 -15.78 8.85 -23.36
C LEU A 68 -15.29 7.52 -22.75
N ALA A 69 -14.90 6.56 -23.59
CA ALA A 69 -14.33 5.30 -23.11
C ALA A 69 -13.02 5.52 -22.33
N VAL A 70 -12.11 6.34 -22.84
CA VAL A 70 -10.85 6.67 -22.14
C VAL A 70 -11.12 7.39 -20.82
N ILE A 71 -12.05 8.35 -20.80
CA ILE A 71 -12.46 9.04 -19.56
C ILE A 71 -13.06 8.04 -18.57
N GLY A 72 -13.94 7.15 -19.02
CA GLY A 72 -14.53 6.11 -18.18
C GLY A 72 -13.49 5.18 -17.57
N LEU A 73 -12.51 4.74 -18.37
CA LEU A 73 -11.39 3.93 -17.88
C LEU A 73 -10.56 4.68 -16.84
N ALA A 74 -10.25 5.96 -17.07
CA ALA A 74 -9.49 6.78 -16.12
C ALA A 74 -10.24 6.99 -14.79
N LEU A 75 -11.56 7.18 -14.84
CA LEU A 75 -12.39 7.31 -13.64
C LEU A 75 -12.43 6.00 -12.84
N CYS A 76 -12.62 4.87 -13.51
CA CYS A 76 -12.58 3.55 -12.88
C CYS A 76 -11.21 3.27 -12.26
N GLU A 77 -10.13 3.53 -13.01
CA GLU A 77 -8.75 3.41 -12.54
C GLU A 77 -8.51 4.26 -11.29
N GLY A 78 -8.94 5.53 -11.30
CA GLY A 78 -8.85 6.44 -10.17
C GLY A 78 -9.63 5.97 -8.95
N LEU A 79 -10.84 5.41 -9.14
CA LEU A 79 -11.67 4.87 -8.06
C LEU A 79 -10.99 3.69 -7.36
N PHE A 80 -10.48 2.72 -8.12
CA PHE A 80 -9.77 1.57 -7.55
C PHE A 80 -8.44 1.98 -6.92
N ARG A 81 -7.71 2.92 -7.54
CA ARG A 81 -6.48 3.50 -7.00
C ARG A 81 -6.73 4.18 -5.65
N PHE A 82 -7.82 4.95 -5.53
CA PHE A 82 -8.21 5.58 -4.26
C PHE A 82 -8.56 4.53 -3.21
N SER A 83 -9.41 3.57 -3.57
CA SER A 83 -9.89 2.50 -2.68
C SER A 83 -8.72 1.66 -2.14
N MET A 84 -7.80 1.28 -3.02
CA MET A 84 -6.55 0.59 -2.68
C MET A 84 -5.72 1.37 -1.66
N ARG A 85 -5.51 2.68 -1.85
CA ARG A 85 -4.76 3.50 -0.88
C ARG A 85 -5.47 3.55 0.47
N ARG A 86 -6.80 3.72 0.48
CA ARG A 86 -7.58 3.75 1.72
C ARG A 86 -7.51 2.41 2.46
N LEU A 87 -7.56 1.30 1.74
CA LEU A 87 -7.56 -0.05 2.32
C LEU A 87 -6.18 -0.50 2.81
N ILE A 88 -5.11 -0.24 2.05
CA ILE A 88 -3.76 -0.72 2.40
C ILE A 88 -3.00 0.31 3.23
N ILE A 89 -2.89 1.56 2.76
CA ILE A 89 -2.14 2.61 3.47
C ILE A 89 -2.88 3.05 4.73
N GLY A 90 -4.22 3.03 4.72
CA GLY A 90 -5.01 3.27 5.92
C GLY A 90 -4.70 2.26 7.02
N VAL A 91 -4.73 0.96 6.68
CA VAL A 91 -4.41 -0.13 7.62
C VAL A 91 -2.98 0.00 8.16
N SER A 92 -2.00 0.37 7.35
CA SER A 92 -0.63 0.51 7.86
C SER A 92 -0.50 1.65 8.89
N ARG A 93 -1.28 2.73 8.75
CA ARG A 93 -1.37 3.82 9.74
C ARG A 93 -2.08 3.36 11.01
N ASP A 94 -3.16 2.60 10.89
CA ASP A 94 -3.88 2.03 12.04
C ASP A 94 -2.93 1.15 12.86
N ILE A 95 -2.13 0.29 12.20
CA ILE A 95 -1.12 -0.56 12.85
C ILE A 95 -0.02 0.29 13.50
N GLU A 96 0.49 1.32 12.82
CA GLU A 96 1.49 2.22 13.41
C GLU A 96 0.96 2.89 14.68
N TYR A 97 -0.29 3.33 14.67
CA TYR A 97 -0.95 3.94 15.82
C TYR A 97 -1.05 2.96 17.00
N GLU A 98 -1.50 1.72 16.76
CA GLU A 98 -1.54 0.66 17.78
C GLU A 98 -0.15 0.42 18.39
N LEU A 99 0.88 0.26 17.56
CA LEU A 99 2.25 0.02 18.02
C LEU A 99 2.82 1.19 18.84
N ARG A 100 2.52 2.43 18.44
CA ARG A 100 2.94 3.63 19.18
C ARG A 100 2.28 3.67 20.56
N ASN A 101 0.99 3.36 20.65
CA ASN A 101 0.27 3.31 21.92
C ASN A 101 0.79 2.21 22.86
N ASP A 102 1.06 1.02 22.32
CA ASP A 102 1.62 -0.09 23.11
C ASP A 102 3.01 0.24 23.65
N LEU A 103 3.86 0.84 22.81
CA LEU A 103 5.19 1.30 23.22
C LEU A 103 5.10 2.40 24.28
N PHE A 104 4.21 3.36 24.10
CA PHE A 104 4.02 4.45 25.05
C PHE A 104 3.58 3.94 26.43
N GLN A 105 2.58 3.05 26.48
CA GLN A 105 2.12 2.42 27.72
C GLN A 105 3.22 1.61 28.41
N LEU A 106 4.09 0.95 27.64
CA LEU A 106 5.25 0.26 28.19
C LEU A 106 6.21 1.25 28.84
N LEU A 107 6.56 2.33 28.15
CA LEU A 107 7.49 3.34 28.63
C LEU A 107 7.00 3.95 29.96
N GLU A 108 5.72 4.31 30.07
CA GLU A 108 5.16 4.87 31.32
C GLU A 108 5.33 3.98 32.56
N ARG A 109 5.44 2.66 32.37
CA ARG A 109 5.58 1.69 33.46
C ARG A 109 7.03 1.39 33.85
N LEU A 110 8.01 1.87 33.07
CA LEU A 110 9.42 1.60 33.33
C LEU A 110 9.95 2.46 34.48
N SER A 111 10.91 1.91 35.23
CA SER A 111 11.50 2.58 36.38
C SER A 111 12.34 3.79 35.96
N PRO A 112 12.54 4.79 36.84
CA PRO A 112 13.44 5.91 36.57
C PRO A 112 14.86 5.50 36.19
N SER A 113 15.36 4.38 36.74
CA SER A 113 16.69 3.85 36.44
C SER A 113 16.84 3.46 34.96
N PHE A 114 15.80 2.94 34.32
CA PHE A 114 15.81 2.62 32.89
C PHE A 114 16.16 3.84 32.04
N TYR A 115 15.60 5.00 32.39
CA TYR A 115 15.82 6.27 31.69
C TYR A 115 17.18 6.90 31.95
N GLN A 116 17.88 6.48 33.01
CA GLN A 116 19.27 6.90 33.26
C GLN A 116 20.24 6.13 32.37
N THR A 117 19.94 4.85 32.07
CA THR A 117 20.78 4.00 31.22
C THR A 117 20.44 4.14 29.72
N ASN A 118 19.19 4.46 29.38
CA ASN A 118 18.73 4.60 28.00
C ASN A 118 18.41 6.06 27.69
N LYS A 119 19.11 6.62 26.69
CA LYS A 119 18.88 8.01 26.28
C LYS A 119 17.47 8.20 25.74
N THR A 120 16.72 9.15 26.30
CA THR A 120 15.36 9.49 25.86
C THR A 120 15.28 9.77 24.37
N GLY A 121 16.30 10.41 23.78
CA GLY A 121 16.35 10.66 22.33
C GLY A 121 16.37 9.38 21.48
N ASP A 122 17.04 8.31 21.94
CA ASP A 122 17.04 7.02 21.23
C ASP A 122 15.65 6.37 21.33
N LEU A 123 15.03 6.40 22.50
CA LEU A 123 13.65 5.91 22.70
C LEU A 123 12.65 6.64 21.78
N MET A 124 12.76 7.97 21.68
CA MET A 124 11.92 8.78 20.79
C MET A 124 12.19 8.48 19.32
N SER A 125 13.45 8.28 18.93
CA SER A 125 13.81 7.90 17.56
C SER A 125 13.18 6.57 17.19
N ARG A 126 13.24 5.56 18.06
CA ARG A 126 12.61 4.25 17.81
C ARG A 126 11.09 4.35 17.75
N ALA A 127 10.48 5.13 18.65
CA ALA A 127 9.03 5.35 18.68
C ALA A 127 8.48 6.10 17.45
N THR A 128 9.34 6.81 16.71
CA THR A 128 8.93 7.62 15.56
C THR A 128 9.48 7.08 14.25
N ASN A 129 10.79 7.02 14.10
CA ASN A 129 11.47 6.59 12.88
C ASN A 129 11.30 5.11 12.62
N ASP A 130 11.57 4.25 13.61
CA ASP A 130 11.47 2.79 13.39
C ASP A 130 10.02 2.37 13.16
N LEU A 131 9.07 2.90 13.93
CA LEU A 131 7.64 2.62 13.72
C LEU A 131 7.13 3.17 12.38
N SER A 132 7.60 4.33 11.92
CA SER A 132 7.29 4.83 10.58
C SER A 132 7.89 3.94 9.49
N ASN A 133 9.10 3.40 9.69
CA ASN A 133 9.72 2.44 8.78
C ASN A 133 8.91 1.13 8.71
N VAL A 134 8.40 0.65 9.85
CA VAL A 134 7.48 -0.50 9.88
C VAL A 134 6.20 -0.17 9.09
N ARG A 135 5.60 1.02 9.27
CA ARG A 135 4.45 1.44 8.46
C ARG A 135 4.78 1.45 6.97
N MET A 136 5.95 1.95 6.59
CA MET A 136 6.39 2.01 5.19
C MET A 136 6.51 0.61 4.60
N LEU A 137 7.03 -0.36 5.36
CA LEU A 137 7.07 -1.77 4.96
C LEU A 137 5.66 -2.34 4.76
N LEU A 138 4.77 -2.14 5.73
CA LEU A 138 3.44 -2.75 5.73
C LEU A 138 2.44 -2.12 4.76
N GLY A 139 2.59 -0.83 4.45
CA GLY A 139 1.72 -0.14 3.49
C GLY A 139 2.35 -0.10 2.11
N PRO A 140 3.14 0.94 1.79
CA PRO A 140 3.82 1.07 0.50
C PRO A 140 4.63 -0.14 0.06
N GLY A 141 5.37 -0.79 0.96
CA GLY A 141 6.19 -1.97 0.62
C GLY A 141 5.35 -3.10 0.03
N ILE A 142 4.34 -3.57 0.77
CA ILE A 142 3.39 -4.59 0.29
C ILE A 142 2.71 -4.14 -1.01
N MET A 143 2.27 -2.88 -1.04
CA MET A 143 1.56 -2.30 -2.17
C MET A 143 2.39 -2.28 -3.46
N TYR A 144 3.66 -1.87 -3.38
CA TYR A 144 4.54 -1.79 -4.54
C TYR A 144 4.97 -3.17 -5.00
N THR A 145 5.28 -4.10 -4.09
CA THR A 145 5.53 -5.50 -4.45
C THR A 145 4.35 -6.10 -5.20
N ALA A 146 3.12 -5.85 -4.75
CA ALA A 146 1.92 -6.30 -5.44
C ALA A 146 1.80 -5.69 -6.84
N ASN A 147 1.98 -4.38 -6.98
CA ASN A 147 1.94 -3.71 -8.30
C ASN A 147 3.01 -4.25 -9.25
N THR A 148 4.26 -4.41 -8.78
CA THR A 148 5.36 -4.91 -9.60
C THR A 148 5.06 -6.29 -10.15
N ILE A 149 4.57 -7.22 -9.32
CA ILE A 149 4.19 -8.56 -9.78
C ILE A 149 3.12 -8.48 -10.88
N VAL A 150 2.13 -7.61 -10.72
CA VAL A 150 1.00 -7.51 -11.66
C VAL A 150 1.41 -6.86 -12.98
N VAL A 151 2.34 -5.91 -12.97
CA VAL A 151 2.78 -5.20 -14.18
C VAL A 151 3.85 -5.98 -14.93
N THR A 152 4.69 -6.76 -14.23
CA THR A 152 5.79 -7.52 -14.85
C THR A 152 5.32 -8.84 -15.49
N VAL A 153 4.25 -9.44 -14.99
CA VAL A 153 3.63 -10.65 -15.57
C VAL A 153 2.75 -10.26 -16.76
#